data_AF-A0A917S2T4-F1
#
_entry.id   AF-A0A917S2T4-F1
#
_cell.length_a   1.000
_cell.length_b   1.000
_cell.length_c   1.000
_cell.angle_alpha   90.00
_cell.angle_beta   90.00
_cell.angle_gamma   90.00
#
_symmetry.space_group_name_H-M   'P 1'
#
loop_
_entity.id
_entity.type
_entity.pdbx_description
1 polymer ?
#
loop_
_entity_poly.entity_id
_entity_poly.type
_entity_poly.pdbx_seq_one_letter_code
_entity_poly.pdbx_strand_id
1 'polypeptide(L)'
;MAVTTRVLSVSLPVADQDRALAFYRDVLGFEVRMDMEPWPGARLVEVVPPGSTVGIVLLPLDTELPMAVRMGTPDAAAAHAELQTSGVTLHNDEVIELPGVAPMFYFADPDGNGLVYIQEDSAGQDQD
;
A
#
# COMPACT_ATOMS: atom_id res chain seq x y z
N MET A 1 -8.10 13.34 -14.54
CA MET A 1 -8.45 11.96 -14.16
C MET A 1 -7.26 11.42 -13.40
N ALA A 2 -7.45 10.97 -12.15
CA ALA A 2 -6.35 10.52 -11.32
C ALA A 2 -5.62 9.39 -12.04
N VAL A 3 -4.32 9.60 -12.26
CA VAL A 3 -3.52 8.66 -13.05
C VAL A 3 -3.11 7.51 -12.16
N THR A 4 -3.73 6.35 -12.35
CA THR A 4 -3.25 5.08 -11.80
C THR A 4 -2.12 4.57 -12.67
N THR A 5 -0.94 4.33 -12.09
CA THR A 5 0.19 3.73 -12.82
C THR A 5 0.11 2.20 -12.81
N ARG A 6 0.05 1.62 -11.61
CA ARG A 6 0.04 0.16 -11.37
C ARG A 6 -0.48 -0.17 -9.96
N VAL A 7 -0.82 -1.44 -9.74
CA VAL A 7 -1.00 -1.99 -8.39
C VAL A 7 0.37 -2.26 -7.79
N LEU A 8 0.59 -1.81 -6.57
CA LEU A 8 1.84 -1.97 -5.83
C LEU A 8 1.75 -3.15 -4.87
N SER A 9 0.68 -3.21 -4.09
CA SER A 9 0.45 -4.30 -3.15
C SER A 9 -1.00 -4.37 -2.68
N VAL A 10 -1.36 -5.48 -2.05
CA VAL A 10 -2.67 -5.69 -1.41
C VAL A 10 -2.49 -6.10 0.05
N SER A 11 -3.33 -5.58 0.94
CA SER A 11 -3.37 -6.06 2.33
C SER A 11 -4.04 -7.43 2.41
N LEU A 12 -3.46 -8.37 3.17
CA LEU A 12 -4.12 -9.59 3.59
C LEU A 12 -4.21 -9.65 5.12
N PRO A 13 -5.42 -9.79 5.68
CA PRO A 13 -5.59 -9.95 7.11
C PRO A 13 -5.07 -11.32 7.57
N VAL A 14 -4.26 -11.33 8.63
CA VAL A 14 -3.70 -12.53 9.23
C VAL A 14 -3.89 -12.52 10.74
N ALA A 15 -4.22 -13.67 11.31
CA ALA A 15 -4.40 -13.80 12.76
C ALA A 15 -3.09 -13.78 13.55
N ASP A 16 -1.97 -14.12 12.89
CA ASP A 16 -0.63 -14.19 13.47
C ASP A 16 0.37 -13.89 12.35
N GLN A 17 1.05 -12.74 12.44
CA GLN A 17 1.99 -12.28 11.40
C GLN A 17 3.24 -13.15 11.30
N ASP A 18 3.76 -13.69 12.40
CA ASP A 18 4.97 -14.53 12.38
C ASP A 18 4.69 -15.87 11.70
N ARG A 19 3.56 -16.48 12.03
CA ARG A 19 3.11 -17.72 11.38
C ARG A 19 2.84 -17.49 9.90
N ALA A 20 2.21 -16.37 9.55
CA ALA A 20 1.97 -16.03 8.15
C ALA A 20 3.28 -15.80 7.38
N LEU A 21 4.20 -15.01 7.93
CA LEU A 21 5.50 -14.73 7.33
C LEU A 21 6.28 -16.02 7.08
N ALA A 22 6.35 -16.94 8.06
CA ALA A 22 7.00 -18.23 7.87
C ALA A 22 6.35 -19.04 6.74
N PHE A 23 5.02 -19.04 6.63
CA PHE A 23 4.33 -19.74 5.53
C PHE A 23 4.67 -19.12 4.16
N TYR A 24 4.52 -17.81 3.99
CA TYR A 24 4.79 -17.17 2.70
C TYR A 24 6.26 -17.26 2.30
N ARG A 25 7.19 -17.01 3.24
CA ARG A 25 8.64 -17.07 2.98
C ARG A 25 9.14 -18.50 2.81
N ASP A 26 8.89 -19.38 3.77
CA ASP A 26 9.58 -20.68 3.84
C ASP A 26 8.84 -21.78 3.07
N VAL A 27 7.51 -21.71 2.99
CA VAL A 27 6.70 -22.74 2.30
C VAL A 27 6.45 -22.34 0.85
N LEU A 28 6.06 -21.09 0.60
CA LEU A 28 5.77 -20.60 -0.76
C LEU A 28 6.98 -19.98 -1.45
N GLY A 29 8.06 -19.70 -0.73
CA GLY A 29 9.29 -19.14 -1.31
C GLY A 29 9.19 -17.65 -1.66
N PHE A 30 8.29 -16.90 -1.01
CA PHE A 30 8.12 -15.48 -1.29
C PHE A 30 9.28 -14.67 -0.70
N GLU A 31 9.67 -13.63 -1.41
CA GLU A 31 10.69 -12.69 -0.94
C GLU A 31 10.10 -11.77 0.12
N VAL A 32 10.82 -11.55 1.23
CA VAL A 32 10.44 -10.56 2.23
C VAL A 32 10.98 -9.22 1.77
N ARG A 33 10.10 -8.34 1.28
CA ARG A 33 10.48 -6.99 0.83
C ARG A 33 10.62 -6.03 2.00
N MET A 34 9.77 -6.21 3.01
CA MET A 34 9.73 -5.35 4.19
C MET A 34 9.26 -6.13 5.40
N ASP A 35 9.92 -5.89 6.53
CA ASP A 35 9.47 -6.30 7.86
C ASP A 35 9.97 -5.25 8.85
N MET A 36 9.14 -4.26 9.17
CA MET A 36 9.50 -3.15 10.04
C MET A 36 8.32 -2.68 10.86
N GLU A 37 8.62 -1.96 11.95
CA GLU A 37 7.61 -1.37 12.84
C GLU A 37 7.70 0.16 12.73
N PRO A 38 6.97 0.80 11.79
CA PRO A 38 6.99 2.25 11.60
C PRO A 38 6.54 3.05 12.83
N TRP A 39 5.67 2.49 13.68
CA TRP A 39 5.33 3.03 15.01
C TRP A 39 4.96 1.90 15.97
N PRO A 40 5.00 2.15 17.30
CA PRO A 40 4.74 1.12 18.30
C PRO A 40 3.42 0.37 18.05
N GLY A 41 3.51 -0.94 17.87
CA GLY A 41 2.38 -1.83 17.64
C GLY A 41 1.92 -1.98 16.18
N ALA A 42 2.56 -1.31 15.20
CA ALA A 42 2.16 -1.40 13.80
C ALA A 42 3.23 -2.02 12.92
N ARG A 43 3.52 -3.30 13.15
CA ARG A 43 4.42 -4.06 12.29
C ARG A 43 3.84 -4.22 10.88
N LEU A 44 4.61 -3.78 9.90
CA LEU A 44 4.31 -3.85 8.48
C LEU A 44 5.21 -4.91 7.83
N VAL A 45 4.60 -6.00 7.39
CA VAL A 45 5.29 -7.09 6.70
C VAL A 45 4.81 -7.15 5.27
N GLU A 46 5.71 -7.02 4.29
CA GLU A 46 5.41 -7.19 2.88
C GLU A 46 6.21 -8.34 2.29
N VAL A 47 5.49 -9.29 1.69
CA VAL A 47 6.05 -10.44 0.97
C VAL A 47 5.68 -10.38 -0.50
N VAL A 48 6.52 -10.94 -1.36
CA VAL A 48 6.37 -10.82 -2.81
C VAL A 48 6.50 -12.21 -3.44
N PRO A 49 5.49 -12.66 -4.21
CA PRO A 49 5.59 -13.89 -4.98
C PRO A 49 6.78 -13.85 -5.96
N PRO A 50 7.53 -14.95 -6.15
CA PRO A 50 8.61 -14.99 -7.13
C PRO A 50 8.14 -14.55 -8.52
N GLY A 51 8.86 -13.59 -9.12
CA GLY A 51 8.55 -13.02 -10.43
C GLY A 51 7.40 -12.00 -10.47
N SER A 52 6.76 -11.71 -9.33
CA SER A 52 5.76 -10.65 -9.21
C SER A 52 6.41 -9.32 -8.85
N THR A 53 5.89 -8.22 -9.39
CA THR A 53 6.18 -6.87 -8.88
C THR A 53 5.19 -6.45 -7.80
N VAL A 54 4.01 -7.07 -7.75
CA VAL A 54 2.94 -6.81 -6.78
C VAL A 54 3.23 -7.55 -5.48
N GLY A 55 3.24 -6.81 -4.37
CA GLY A 55 3.43 -7.34 -3.03
C GLY A 55 2.13 -7.69 -2.30
N ILE A 56 2.28 -8.40 -1.19
CA ILE A 56 1.23 -8.74 -0.25
C ILE A 56 1.65 -8.21 1.12
N VAL A 57 0.88 -7.30 1.68
CA VAL A 57 1.10 -6.75 3.02
C VAL A 57 0.31 -7.58 4.02
N LEU A 58 1.01 -8.30 4.90
CA LEU A 58 0.40 -9.13 5.94
C LEU A 58 0.11 -8.25 7.15
N LEU A 59 -1.17 -8.09 7.48
CA LEU A 59 -1.60 -7.21 8.55
C LEU A 59 -2.41 -7.96 9.61
N PRO A 60 -2.23 -7.66 10.92
CA PRO A 60 -3.07 -8.22 11.97
C PRO A 60 -4.55 -7.88 11.77
N LEU A 61 -5.44 -8.73 12.27
CA LEU A 61 -6.89 -8.50 12.19
C LEU A 61 -7.36 -7.25 12.94
N ASP A 62 -6.63 -6.85 13.97
CA ASP A 62 -6.91 -5.72 14.87
C ASP A 62 -6.05 -4.49 14.57
N THR A 63 -5.43 -4.43 13.39
CA THR A 63 -4.64 -3.26 12.99
C THR A 63 -5.51 -2.05 12.71
N GLU A 64 -4.98 -0.86 13.01
CA GLU A 64 -5.53 0.43 12.57
C GLU A 64 -5.09 0.79 11.15
N LEU A 65 -4.20 0.01 10.53
CA LEU A 65 -3.79 0.20 9.14
C LEU A 65 -4.92 -0.21 8.18
N PRO A 66 -5.13 0.53 7.07
CA PRO A 66 -6.19 0.20 6.15
C PRO A 66 -5.95 -1.15 5.45
N MET A 67 -7.00 -1.98 5.42
CA MET A 67 -7.10 -3.09 4.47
C MET A 67 -7.34 -2.49 3.10
N ALA A 68 -6.29 -2.46 2.27
CA ALA A 68 -6.37 -1.71 1.02
C ALA A 68 -5.59 -2.35 -0.12
N VAL A 69 -6.03 -2.01 -1.33
CA VAL A 69 -5.19 -2.07 -2.53
C VAL A 69 -4.37 -0.79 -2.59
N ARG A 70 -3.04 -0.93 -2.60
CA ARG A 70 -2.09 0.18 -2.79
C ARG A 70 -1.76 0.30 -4.27
N MET A 71 -1.93 1.48 -4.81
CA MET A 71 -1.72 1.81 -6.22
C MET A 71 -0.75 2.99 -6.34
N GLY A 72 -0.01 3.01 -7.45
CA GLY A 72 0.88 4.12 -7.77
C GLY A 72 0.14 5.27 -8.47
N THR A 73 0.64 6.48 -8.25
CA THR A 73 0.29 7.71 -8.99
C THR A 73 1.57 8.52 -9.21
N PRO A 74 1.73 9.24 -10.34
CA PRO A 74 2.89 10.13 -10.53
C PRO A 74 2.83 11.37 -9.62
N ASP A 75 1.64 11.75 -9.15
CA ASP A 75 1.41 12.94 -8.32
C ASP A 75 0.25 12.66 -7.35
N ALA A 76 0.56 12.54 -6.06
CA ALA A 76 -0.45 12.27 -5.03
C ALA A 76 -1.33 13.50 -4.77
N ALA A 77 -0.78 14.72 -4.84
CA ALA A 77 -1.52 15.94 -4.59
C ALA A 77 -2.56 16.20 -5.69
N ALA A 78 -2.16 16.05 -6.95
CA ALA A 78 -3.08 16.15 -8.08
C ALA A 78 -4.18 15.07 -8.01
N ALA A 79 -3.81 13.82 -7.71
CA ALA A 79 -4.78 12.73 -7.59
C ALA A 79 -5.78 12.95 -6.44
N HIS A 80 -5.32 13.45 -5.29
CA HIS A 80 -6.17 13.78 -4.14
C HIS A 80 -7.14 14.91 -4.46
N ALA A 81 -6.66 16.01 -5.03
CA ALA A 81 -7.49 17.16 -5.41
C ALA A 81 -8.60 16.78 -6.41
N GLU A 82 -8.30 15.90 -7.36
CA GLU A 82 -9.31 15.40 -8.29
C GLU A 82 -10.35 14.51 -7.60
N LEU A 83 -9.90 13.58 -6.76
CA LEU A 83 -10.79 12.67 -6.04
C LEU A 83 -11.67 13.38 -5.01
N GLN A 84 -11.23 14.50 -4.45
CA GLN A 84 -12.06 15.33 -3.56
C GLN A 84 -13.35 15.83 -4.22
N THR A 85 -13.34 15.97 -5.55
CA THR A 85 -14.53 16.39 -6.32
C THR A 85 -15.37 15.21 -6.83
N SER A 86 -14.92 13.98 -6.54
CA SER A 86 -15.55 12.73 -6.96
C SER A 86 -16.21 12.06 -5.75
N GLY A 87 -17.33 11.36 -5.92
CA GLY A 87 -18.12 10.78 -4.81
C GLY A 87 -17.46 9.63 -4.01
N VAL A 88 -16.12 9.60 -3.93
CA VAL A 88 -15.34 8.70 -3.08
C VAL A 88 -15.33 9.19 -1.65
N THR A 89 -15.04 8.29 -0.71
CA THR A 89 -14.82 8.68 0.69
C THR A 89 -13.34 8.90 0.91
N LEU A 90 -12.89 10.15 1.00
CA LEU A 90 -11.52 10.47 1.42
C LEU A 90 -11.39 10.27 2.94
N HIS A 91 -10.31 9.62 3.37
CA HIS A 91 -10.00 9.43 4.79
C HIS A 91 -8.93 10.39 5.30
N ASN A 92 -8.30 11.15 4.40
CA ASN A 92 -7.34 12.18 4.72
C ASN A 92 -7.76 13.51 4.08
N ASP A 93 -7.78 14.58 4.89
CA ASP A 93 -8.10 15.93 4.40
C ASP A 93 -7.01 16.45 3.45
N GLU A 94 -5.77 16.02 3.66
CA GLU A 94 -4.59 16.38 2.87
C GLU A 94 -3.76 15.12 2.55
N VAL A 95 -2.85 15.22 1.59
CA VAL A 95 -1.86 14.17 1.33
C VAL A 95 -0.97 13.98 2.56
N ILE A 96 -0.73 12.73 2.93
CA ILE A 96 0.18 12.36 4.01
C ILE A 96 1.62 12.53 3.49
N GLU A 97 2.34 13.49 4.06
CA GLU A 97 3.76 13.72 3.81
C GLU A 97 4.56 13.46 5.09
N LEU A 98 5.39 12.41 5.08
CA LEU A 98 6.25 12.05 6.20
C LEU A 98 7.71 11.96 5.74
N PRO A 99 8.69 12.42 6.54
CA PRO A 99 10.10 12.34 6.15
C PRO A 99 10.52 10.90 5.81
N GLY A 100 11.02 10.69 4.58
CA GLY A 100 11.49 9.38 4.12
C GLY A 100 10.40 8.41 3.67
N VAL A 101 9.14 8.83 3.61
CA VAL A 101 8.02 8.05 3.08
C VAL A 101 7.45 8.76 1.86
N ALA A 102 7.13 8.00 0.81
CA ALA A 102 6.51 8.55 -0.38
C ALA A 102 5.14 9.18 -0.04
N PRO A 103 4.81 10.37 -0.59
CA PRO A 103 3.51 11.00 -0.39
C PRO A 103 2.36 10.05 -0.72
N MET A 104 1.35 9.99 0.13
CA MET A 104 0.23 9.05 -0.05
C MET A 104 -1.07 9.55 0.56
N PHE A 105 -2.20 8.96 0.16
CA PHE A 105 -3.48 9.18 0.83
C PHE A 105 -4.38 7.95 0.72
N TYR A 106 -5.29 7.82 1.68
CA TYR A 106 -6.24 6.73 1.81
C TYR A 106 -7.66 7.20 1.48
N PHE A 107 -8.39 6.38 0.75
CA PHE A 107 -9.78 6.62 0.37
C PHE A 107 -10.53 5.28 0.23
N ALA A 108 -11.84 5.35 0.18
CA ALA A 108 -12.68 4.20 -0.11
C ALA A 108 -13.54 4.45 -1.35
N ASP A 109 -13.76 3.37 -2.10
CA ASP A 109 -14.74 3.35 -3.19
C ASP A 109 -16.19 3.40 -2.65
N PRO A 110 -17.22 3.46 -3.52
CA PRO A 110 -18.62 3.52 -3.08
C PRO A 110 -19.10 2.32 -2.24
N ASP A 111 -18.40 1.18 -2.29
CA ASP A 111 -18.72 -0.03 -1.54
C ASP A 111 -17.93 -0.12 -0.21
N GLY A 112 -17.06 0.86 0.06
CA GLY A 112 -16.22 0.90 1.26
C GLY A 112 -14.92 0.11 1.15
N ASN A 113 -14.52 -0.33 -0.06
CA ASN A 113 -13.24 -0.99 -0.25
C ASN A 113 -12.09 0.02 -0.11
N GLY A 114 -11.11 -0.32 0.72
CA GLY A 114 -9.96 0.54 0.97
C GLY A 114 -9.01 0.62 -0.22
N LEU A 115 -8.59 1.83 -0.56
CA LEU A 115 -7.66 2.15 -1.63
C LEU A 115 -6.64 3.17 -1.15
N VAL A 116 -5.38 2.96 -1.49
CA VAL A 116 -4.30 3.91 -1.16
C VAL A 116 -3.61 4.30 -2.46
N TYR A 117 -3.45 5.60 -2.69
CA TYR A 117 -2.52 6.10 -3.68
C TYR A 117 -1.20 6.44 -3.03
N ILE A 118 -0.11 5.96 -3.61
CA ILE A 118 1.26 6.26 -3.22
C ILE A 118 1.93 6.93 -4.42
N GLN A 119 2.56 8.07 -4.19
CA GLN A 119 3.33 8.74 -5.23
C GLN A 119 4.54 7.88 -5.59
N GLU A 120 4.68 7.56 -6.87
CA GLU A 120 5.89 6.95 -7.39
C GLU A 120 6.81 8.06 -7.91
N ASP A 121 8.04 8.10 -7.41
CA ASP A 121 9.05 8.94 -8.01
C ASP A 121 9.21 8.54 -9.48
N SER A 122 9.36 9.55 -10.35
CA SER A 122 9.71 9.36 -11.75
C SER A 122 11.18 8.93 -11.87
N ALA A 123 11.57 7.84 -11.23
CA ALA A 123 12.92 7.30 -11.28
C ALA A 123 12.91 5.94 -11.99
N GLY A 124 13.18 5.98 -13.30
CA GLY A 124 13.70 4.83 -14.04
C GLY A 124 12.77 4.11 -15.02
N GLN A 125 12.15 4.82 -15.96
CA GLN A 125 11.94 4.28 -17.31
C GLN A 125 13.10 4.72 -18.22
N ASP A 126 14.34 4.50 -17.78
CA ASP A 126 15.54 4.68 -18.62
C ASP A 126 16.55 3.62 -18.17
N GLN A 127 16.42 2.43 -18.75
CA GLN A 127 17.49 1.44 -18.84
C GLN A 127 17.20 0.57 -20.07
N ASP A 128 17.57 1.14 -21.23
CA ASP A 128 17.92 0.38 -22.44
C ASP A 128 19.31 -0.25 -22.25
#